data_AF-K1U2G5-F1
#
_entry.id   AF-K1U2G5-F1
#
_cell.length_a   1.000
_cell.length_b   1.000
_cell.length_c   1.000
_cell.angle_alpha   90.00
_cell.angle_beta   90.00
_cell.angle_gamma   90.00
#
_symmetry.space_group_name_H-M   'P 1'
#
loop_
_entity.id
_entity.type
_entity.pdbx_description
1 polymer ?
#
loop_
_entity_poly.entity_id
_entity_poly.type
_entity_poly.pdbx_seq_one_letter_code
_entity_poly.pdbx_strand_id
1 'polypeptide(L)'
;DQEKFHQDNPDASVKEVIAMQLDPEPPGPTEEELLAKAKDRKVSEAREYAYSDAVRSYSLDGKQIWYNSGMRQRVKDDIDVAKGSGIYTVSVADSEYELDIANTAMNEMHVYESECNDRTAAIEKEIASKTNRSEVESMKVDEGYPEKLVRTKDQIIEKNKILEANDPEKVTAMYMRAMINTPAMLENTDQNLALKIKGLYPIWDKDGVYGDKGLPMGTAVVKGQRFRSKNKPSDLDWTLFEVRQNHNLQADWVPGQGGGAESLYMVVQEKHSGTIDDPIPWVYNSILENGKYYIDKEIKYLCIRDSGIPLAYENLSDLVSAGYVRAV
;
A
#
# COMPACT_ATOMS: atom_id res chain seq x y z
N ASP A 1 60.29 -49.52 -47.04
CA ASP A 1 59.55 -48.27 -47.29
C ASP A 1 58.57 -47.92 -46.18
N GLN A 2 57.59 -48.78 -45.86
CA GLN A 2 56.67 -48.55 -44.73
C GLN A 2 57.39 -48.45 -43.37
N GLU A 3 58.40 -49.28 -43.12
CA GLU A 3 59.20 -49.25 -41.87
C GLU A 3 59.96 -47.93 -41.71
N LYS A 4 60.47 -47.38 -42.83
CA LYS A 4 61.11 -46.06 -42.85
C LYS A 4 60.10 -44.94 -42.65
N PHE A 5 58.93 -45.03 -43.27
CA PHE A 5 57.84 -44.06 -43.10
C PHE A 5 57.35 -43.98 -41.64
N HIS A 6 57.27 -45.11 -40.95
CA HIS A 6 56.91 -45.16 -39.52
C HIS A 6 58.03 -44.62 -38.62
N GLN A 7 59.30 -44.87 -38.95
CA GLN A 7 60.44 -44.26 -38.23
C GLN A 7 60.47 -42.74 -38.37
N ASP A 8 60.15 -42.22 -39.56
CA ASP A 8 60.09 -40.79 -39.85
C ASP A 8 58.82 -40.12 -39.27
N ASN A 9 57.76 -40.88 -38.98
CA ASN A 9 56.47 -40.40 -38.45
C ASN A 9 55.97 -41.33 -37.32
N PRO A 10 56.54 -41.22 -36.10
CA PRO A 10 56.29 -42.17 -35.01
C PRO A 10 54.83 -42.20 -34.52
N ASP A 11 54.09 -41.11 -34.72
CA ASP A 11 52.68 -40.99 -34.32
C ASP A 11 51.68 -41.42 -35.42
N ALA A 12 52.16 -41.85 -36.58
CA ALA A 12 51.31 -42.31 -37.68
C ALA A 12 50.56 -43.59 -37.29
N SER A 13 49.24 -43.61 -37.50
CA SER A 13 48.40 -44.78 -37.30
C SER A 13 48.76 -45.91 -38.28
N VAL A 14 48.34 -47.14 -37.95
CA VAL A 14 48.57 -48.32 -38.80
C VAL A 14 48.05 -48.12 -40.23
N LYS A 15 46.94 -47.40 -40.41
CA LYS A 15 46.35 -47.11 -41.73
C LYS A 15 47.23 -46.14 -42.54
N GLU A 16 47.76 -45.11 -41.89
CA GLU A 16 48.66 -44.11 -42.51
C GLU A 16 50.01 -44.71 -42.87
N VAL A 17 50.54 -45.61 -42.03
CA VAL A 17 51.77 -46.37 -42.30
C VAL A 17 51.58 -47.32 -43.49
N ILE A 18 50.43 -48.01 -43.58
CA ILE A 18 50.11 -48.89 -44.71
C ILE A 18 49.97 -48.08 -46.01
N ALA A 19 49.29 -46.93 -45.95
CA ALA A 19 49.10 -46.04 -47.10
C ALA A 19 50.34 -45.18 -47.44
N MET A 20 51.34 -45.13 -46.54
CA MET A 20 52.49 -44.21 -46.60
C MET A 20 52.09 -42.74 -46.81
N GLN A 21 50.98 -42.35 -46.20
CA GLN A 21 50.41 -41.01 -46.29
C GLN A 21 49.77 -40.68 -44.95
N LEU A 22 50.18 -39.56 -44.35
CA LEU A 22 49.52 -39.02 -43.16
C LEU A 22 48.13 -38.52 -43.55
N ASP A 23 47.13 -38.84 -42.73
CA ASP A 23 45.84 -38.18 -42.82
C ASP A 23 46.08 -36.69 -42.48
N PRO A 24 45.47 -35.75 -43.22
CA PRO A 24 45.65 -34.33 -42.92
C PRO A 24 45.16 -34.05 -41.50
N GLU A 25 45.96 -33.32 -40.73
CA GLU A 25 45.59 -32.88 -39.39
C GLU A 25 44.23 -32.16 -39.47
N PRO A 26 43.26 -32.50 -38.59
CA PRO A 26 41.97 -31.84 -38.61
C PRO A 26 42.19 -30.32 -38.48
N PRO A 27 41.53 -29.49 -39.31
CA PRO A 27 41.75 -28.06 -39.26
C PRO A 27 41.47 -27.55 -37.84
N GLY A 28 42.42 -26.80 -37.29
CA GLY A 28 42.23 -26.11 -36.01
C GLY A 28 41.02 -25.17 -36.06
N PRO A 29 40.55 -24.67 -34.91
CA PRO A 29 39.39 -23.79 -34.85
C PRO A 29 39.61 -22.54 -35.71
N THR A 30 38.59 -22.20 -36.50
CA THR A 30 38.57 -20.99 -37.33
C THR A 30 38.53 -19.73 -36.46
N GLU A 31 38.95 -18.59 -37.02
CA GLU A 31 38.84 -17.28 -36.34
C GLU A 31 37.38 -16.94 -35.98
N GLU A 32 36.41 -17.38 -36.78
CA GLU A 32 34.99 -17.24 -36.49
C GLU A 32 34.56 -18.04 -35.25
N GLU A 33 35.00 -19.29 -35.14
CA GLU A 33 34.75 -20.13 -33.96
C GLU A 33 35.46 -19.59 -32.70
N LEU A 34 36.67 -19.05 -32.85
CA LEU A 34 37.39 -18.41 -31.74
C LEU A 34 36.70 -17.12 -31.28
N LEU A 35 36.18 -16.31 -32.21
CA LEU A 35 35.39 -15.12 -31.89
C LEU A 35 34.08 -15.49 -31.19
N ALA A 36 33.36 -16.51 -31.68
CA ALA A 36 32.14 -17.00 -31.04
C ALA A 36 32.42 -17.46 -29.59
N LYS A 37 33.46 -18.27 -29.37
CA LYS A 37 33.90 -18.66 -28.02
C LYS A 37 34.31 -17.48 -27.14
N ALA A 38 34.90 -16.43 -27.70
CA ALA A 38 35.24 -15.23 -26.95
C ALA A 38 33.98 -14.47 -26.52
N LYS A 39 32.99 -14.34 -27.40
CA LYS A 39 31.68 -13.72 -27.09
C LYS A 39 30.94 -14.49 -26.00
N ASP A 40 30.84 -15.82 -26.12
CA ASP A 40 30.15 -16.64 -25.13
C ASP A 40 30.78 -16.54 -23.73
N ARG A 41 32.12 -16.55 -23.67
CA ARG A 41 32.85 -16.34 -22.42
C ARG A 41 32.59 -14.96 -21.83
N LYS A 42 32.63 -13.91 -22.65
CA LYS A 42 32.41 -12.52 -22.20
C LYS A 42 30.96 -12.27 -21.77
N VAL A 43 29.98 -12.89 -22.43
CA VAL A 43 28.57 -12.88 -21.98
C VAL A 43 28.42 -13.59 -20.64
N SER A 44 29.09 -14.72 -20.45
CA SER A 44 29.08 -15.44 -19.16
C SER A 44 29.68 -14.58 -18.04
N GLU A 45 30.84 -13.95 -18.29
CA GLU A 45 31.49 -13.01 -17.37
C GLU A 45 30.56 -11.84 -17.00
N ALA A 46 29.88 -11.25 -17.99
CA ALA A 46 28.92 -10.17 -17.77
C ALA A 46 27.75 -10.61 -16.88
N ARG A 47 27.19 -11.80 -17.14
CA ARG A 47 26.09 -12.36 -16.34
C ARG A 47 26.53 -12.70 -14.92
N GLU A 48 27.69 -13.33 -14.75
CA GLU A 48 28.25 -13.63 -13.43
C GLU A 48 28.39 -12.36 -12.59
N TYR A 49 28.92 -11.28 -13.17
CA TYR A 49 28.99 -10.00 -12.49
C TYR A 49 27.60 -9.41 -12.20
N ALA A 50 26.73 -9.38 -13.21
CA ALA A 50 25.38 -8.80 -13.13
C ALA A 50 24.46 -9.45 -12.09
N TYR A 51 24.68 -10.72 -11.78
CA TYR A 51 23.91 -11.48 -10.78
C TYR A 51 24.64 -11.68 -9.46
N SER A 52 25.84 -11.12 -9.31
CA SER A 52 26.59 -11.11 -8.05
C SER A 52 26.11 -10.01 -7.08
N ASP A 53 26.52 -10.09 -5.82
CA ASP A 53 26.26 -9.07 -4.79
C ASP A 53 26.94 -7.72 -5.08
N ALA A 54 27.85 -7.65 -6.06
CA ALA A 54 28.41 -6.39 -6.53
C ALA A 54 27.32 -5.49 -7.16
N VAL A 55 26.34 -6.11 -7.82
CA VAL A 55 25.21 -5.45 -8.48
C VAL A 55 23.90 -5.72 -7.73
N ARG A 56 23.59 -6.97 -7.42
CA ARG A 56 22.32 -7.39 -6.82
C ARG A 56 22.32 -7.22 -5.30
N SER A 57 22.37 -5.98 -4.85
CA SER A 57 22.40 -5.66 -3.42
C SER A 57 21.47 -4.48 -3.10
N TYR A 58 20.75 -4.62 -1.99
CA TYR A 58 19.98 -3.57 -1.36
C TYR A 58 20.17 -3.68 0.15
N SER A 59 20.33 -2.56 0.84
CA SER A 59 20.39 -2.56 2.31
C SER A 59 19.43 -1.56 2.93
N LEU A 60 18.83 -1.97 4.04
CA LEU A 60 17.93 -1.15 4.85
C LEU A 60 18.40 -1.22 6.31
N ASP A 61 18.63 -0.05 6.91
CA ASP A 61 19.18 0.08 8.27
C ASP A 61 20.47 -0.74 8.47
N GLY A 62 21.33 -0.75 7.44
CA GLY A 62 22.58 -1.51 7.45
C GLY A 62 22.43 -3.02 7.30
N LYS A 63 21.21 -3.55 7.11
CA LYS A 63 20.96 -4.97 6.84
C LYS A 63 20.77 -5.20 5.35
N GLN A 64 21.49 -6.17 4.79
CA GLN A 64 21.34 -6.56 3.38
C GLN A 64 20.05 -7.35 3.19
N ILE A 65 19.16 -6.87 2.32
CA ILE A 65 17.82 -7.42 2.08
C ILE A 65 17.52 -7.59 0.59
N TRP A 66 18.46 -8.20 -0.16
CA TRP A 66 18.22 -8.45 -1.59
C TRP A 66 17.26 -9.62 -1.81
N TYR A 67 16.05 -9.32 -2.25
CA TYR A 67 15.03 -10.32 -2.60
C TYR A 67 14.84 -10.42 -4.09
N ASN A 68 14.71 -11.65 -4.60
CA ASN A 68 14.29 -11.88 -5.99
C ASN A 68 12.82 -11.52 -6.20
N SER A 69 12.38 -11.47 -7.47
CA SER A 69 11.01 -11.11 -7.83
C SER A 69 9.93 -11.88 -7.08
N GLY A 70 10.10 -13.20 -6.92
CA GLY A 70 9.12 -14.03 -6.20
C GLY A 70 9.06 -13.75 -4.70
N MET A 71 10.19 -13.45 -4.05
CA MET A 71 10.23 -13.07 -2.64
C MET A 71 9.64 -11.68 -2.41
N ARG A 72 9.95 -10.71 -3.29
CA ARG A 72 9.37 -9.36 -3.21
C ARG A 72 7.85 -9.40 -3.35
N GLN A 73 7.32 -10.22 -4.26
CA GLN A 73 5.87 -10.37 -4.40
C GLN A 73 5.24 -10.95 -3.13
N ARG A 74 5.84 -11.97 -2.51
CA ARG A 74 5.35 -12.51 -1.23
C ARG A 74 5.28 -11.47 -0.13
N VAL A 75 6.33 -10.65 0.04
CA VAL A 75 6.32 -9.57 1.03
C VAL A 75 5.19 -8.57 0.74
N LYS A 76 4.93 -8.26 -0.53
CA LYS A 76 3.82 -7.36 -0.91
C LYS A 76 2.46 -7.98 -0.61
N ASP A 77 2.30 -9.27 -0.85
CA ASP A 77 1.08 -10.01 -0.47
C ASP A 77 0.90 -10.02 1.07
N ASP A 78 1.98 -10.24 1.83
CA ASP A 78 1.97 -10.20 3.30
C ASP A 78 1.62 -8.80 3.83
N ILE A 79 2.09 -7.74 3.16
CA ILE A 79 1.72 -6.35 3.47
C ILE A 79 0.21 -6.13 3.29
N ASP A 80 -0.36 -6.62 2.19
CA ASP A 80 -1.80 -6.49 1.92
C ASP A 80 -2.64 -7.27 2.94
N VAL A 81 -2.20 -8.48 3.32
CA VAL A 81 -2.84 -9.28 4.37
C VAL A 81 -2.75 -8.59 5.75
N ALA A 82 -1.58 -8.07 6.11
CA ALA A 82 -1.37 -7.34 7.36
C ALA A 82 -2.29 -6.12 7.44
N LYS A 83 -2.33 -5.32 6.37
CA LYS A 83 -3.21 -4.15 6.25
C LYS A 83 -4.69 -4.51 6.39
N GLY A 84 -5.13 -5.59 5.76
CA GLY A 84 -6.51 -6.09 5.86
C GLY A 84 -6.88 -6.62 7.25
N SER A 85 -5.88 -7.02 8.04
CA SER A 85 -6.04 -7.59 9.38
C SER A 85 -5.82 -6.57 10.51
N GLY A 86 -5.56 -5.30 10.18
CA GLY A 86 -5.26 -4.26 11.18
C GLY A 86 -3.87 -4.38 11.81
N ILE A 87 -2.94 -5.09 11.17
CA ILE A 87 -1.54 -5.21 11.55
C ILE A 87 -0.76 -4.12 10.80
N TYR A 88 0.18 -3.45 11.49
CA TYR A 88 0.90 -2.28 10.96
C TYR A 88 2.38 -2.53 10.63
N THR A 89 2.86 -3.75 10.82
CA THR A 89 4.24 -4.14 10.48
C THR A 89 4.26 -5.45 9.68
N VAL A 90 5.36 -5.69 9.00
CA VAL A 90 5.66 -6.94 8.31
C VAL A 90 7.12 -7.32 8.55
N SER A 91 7.37 -8.63 8.62
CA SER A 91 8.72 -9.16 8.69
C SER A 91 9.41 -9.06 7.32
N VAL A 92 10.58 -8.43 7.30
CA VAL A 92 11.51 -8.42 6.16
C VAL A 92 12.87 -8.90 6.68
N ALA A 93 13.32 -10.04 6.17
CA ALA A 93 14.44 -10.81 6.71
C ALA A 93 14.21 -11.13 8.21
N ASP A 94 15.15 -10.77 9.07
CA ASP A 94 15.07 -11.00 10.52
C ASP A 94 14.61 -9.75 11.28
N SER A 95 13.74 -8.92 10.70
CA SER A 95 13.33 -7.63 11.28
C SER A 95 11.93 -7.19 10.88
N GLU A 96 11.25 -6.54 11.81
CA GLU A 96 9.95 -5.92 11.58
C GLU A 96 10.10 -4.50 11.06
N TYR A 97 9.34 -4.19 10.01
CA TYR A 97 9.25 -2.86 9.41
C TYR A 97 7.79 -2.44 9.28
N GLU A 98 7.55 -1.13 9.38
CA GLU A 98 6.25 -0.55 9.05
C GLU A 98 5.90 -0.87 7.58
N LEU A 99 4.61 -1.10 7.31
CA LEU A 99 4.14 -1.60 6.02
C LEU A 99 4.56 -0.72 4.84
N ASP A 100 4.52 0.60 4.99
CA ASP A 100 4.87 1.56 3.95
C ASP A 100 6.38 1.56 3.66
N ILE A 101 7.20 1.45 4.71
CA ILE A 101 8.66 1.33 4.59
C ILE A 101 9.02 0.06 3.82
N ALA A 102 8.45 -1.07 4.23
CA ALA A 102 8.67 -2.35 3.57
C ALA A 102 8.23 -2.31 2.09
N ASN A 103 7.03 -1.79 1.81
CA ASN A 103 6.53 -1.66 0.45
C ASN A 103 7.42 -0.78 -0.43
N THR A 104 7.87 0.38 0.08
CA THR A 104 8.77 1.27 -0.64
C THR A 104 10.10 0.58 -0.94
N ALA A 105 10.68 -0.14 0.02
CA ALA A 105 11.92 -0.90 -0.20
C ALA A 105 11.75 -1.96 -1.30
N MET A 106 10.65 -2.72 -1.30
CA MET A 106 10.37 -3.74 -2.33
C MET A 106 10.21 -3.11 -3.73
N ASN A 107 9.58 -1.94 -3.82
CA ASN A 107 9.42 -1.23 -5.10
C ASN A 107 10.76 -0.65 -5.59
N GLU A 108 11.57 -0.06 -4.71
CA GLU A 108 12.91 0.42 -5.06
C GLU A 108 13.80 -0.72 -5.56
N MET A 109 13.79 -1.88 -4.89
CA MET A 109 14.50 -3.07 -5.34
C MET A 109 14.05 -3.52 -6.73
N HIS A 110 12.75 -3.49 -7.02
CA HIS A 110 12.23 -3.86 -8.33
C HIS A 110 12.71 -2.91 -9.44
N VAL A 111 12.63 -1.59 -9.20
CA VAL A 111 13.10 -0.58 -10.15
C VAL A 111 14.61 -0.73 -10.40
N TYR A 112 15.38 -0.83 -9.33
CA TYR A 112 16.83 -1.03 -9.40
C TYR A 112 17.21 -2.33 -10.14
N GLU A 113 16.48 -3.43 -9.89
CA GLU A 113 16.68 -4.68 -10.61
C GLU A 113 16.45 -4.53 -12.11
N SER A 114 15.42 -3.76 -12.50
CA SER A 114 15.11 -3.44 -13.90
C SER A 114 16.24 -2.66 -14.56
N GLU A 115 16.73 -1.59 -13.91
CA GLU A 115 17.85 -0.79 -14.44
C GLU A 115 19.13 -1.63 -14.62
N CYS A 116 19.41 -2.54 -13.66
CA CYS A 116 20.52 -3.49 -13.79
C CYS A 116 20.32 -4.49 -14.94
N ASN A 117 19.09 -4.94 -15.18
CA ASN A 117 18.77 -5.83 -16.30
C ASN A 117 18.97 -5.12 -17.64
N ASP A 118 18.52 -3.87 -17.76
CA ASP A 118 18.69 -3.05 -18.96
C ASP A 118 20.17 -2.83 -19.26
N ARG A 119 20.99 -2.57 -18.24
CA ARG A 119 22.44 -2.44 -18.41
C ARG A 119 23.07 -3.75 -18.89
N THR A 120 22.70 -4.88 -18.29
CA THR A 120 23.19 -6.20 -18.70
C THR A 120 22.85 -6.49 -20.16
N ALA A 121 21.60 -6.21 -20.57
CA ALA A 121 21.16 -6.39 -21.95
C ALA A 121 21.94 -5.49 -22.92
N ALA A 122 22.26 -4.25 -22.52
CA ALA A 122 23.09 -3.35 -23.32
C ALA A 122 24.53 -3.88 -23.50
N ILE A 123 25.14 -4.43 -22.44
CA ILE A 123 26.47 -5.05 -22.51
C ILE A 123 26.45 -6.28 -23.43
N GLU A 124 25.45 -7.16 -23.30
CA GLU A 124 25.30 -8.34 -24.17
C GLU A 124 25.16 -7.95 -25.64
N LYS A 125 24.39 -6.90 -25.93
CA LYS A 125 24.24 -6.35 -27.29
C LYS A 125 25.56 -5.79 -27.81
N GLU A 126 26.33 -5.10 -26.97
CA GLU A 126 27.63 -4.57 -27.36
C GLU A 126 28.61 -5.71 -27.70
N ILE A 127 28.69 -6.76 -26.86
CA ILE A 127 29.51 -7.95 -27.10
C ILE A 127 29.13 -8.61 -28.44
N ALA A 128 27.83 -8.78 -28.67
CA ALA A 128 27.32 -9.38 -29.89
C ALA A 128 27.72 -8.59 -31.15
N SER A 129 27.80 -7.26 -31.05
CA SER A 129 28.13 -6.36 -32.17
C SER A 129 29.62 -6.36 -32.57
N LYS A 130 30.54 -6.76 -31.69
CA LYS A 130 31.98 -6.76 -32.00
C LYS A 130 32.30 -7.79 -33.07
N THR A 131 33.21 -7.45 -33.97
CA THR A 131 33.66 -8.33 -35.06
C THR A 131 35.08 -8.86 -34.84
N ASN A 132 35.75 -8.43 -33.77
CA ASN A 132 37.13 -8.80 -33.46
C ASN A 132 37.24 -9.40 -32.04
N ARG A 133 38.01 -10.48 -31.93
CA ARG A 133 38.23 -11.19 -30.66
C ARG A 133 38.90 -10.32 -29.59
N SER A 134 39.92 -9.55 -29.96
CA SER A 134 40.66 -8.66 -29.05
C SER A 134 39.75 -7.57 -28.48
N GLU A 135 38.84 -7.05 -29.31
CA GLU A 135 37.83 -6.09 -28.86
C GLU A 135 36.90 -6.72 -27.82
N VAL A 136 36.40 -7.94 -28.06
CA VAL A 136 35.54 -8.65 -27.10
C VAL A 136 36.29 -8.91 -25.78
N GLU A 137 37.51 -9.44 -25.84
CA GLU A 137 38.27 -9.83 -24.65
C GLU A 137 38.64 -8.63 -23.76
N SER A 138 38.86 -7.46 -24.36
CA SER A 138 39.17 -6.22 -23.64
C SER A 138 37.95 -5.44 -23.11
N MET A 139 36.72 -5.87 -23.44
CA MET A 139 35.51 -5.23 -22.92
C MET A 139 35.42 -5.36 -21.39
N LYS A 140 35.09 -4.24 -20.76
CA LYS A 140 34.71 -4.17 -19.36
C LYS A 140 33.22 -4.42 -19.21
N VAL A 141 32.87 -5.33 -18.31
CA VAL A 141 31.48 -5.72 -18.06
C VAL A 141 30.98 -5.25 -16.70
N ASP A 142 31.83 -4.58 -15.92
CA ASP A 142 31.59 -4.15 -14.55
C ASP A 142 31.18 -2.67 -14.41
N GLU A 143 31.17 -1.94 -15.53
CA GLU A 143 30.89 -0.50 -15.57
C GLU A 143 29.47 -0.17 -16.05
N GLY A 144 28.93 0.96 -15.56
CA GLY A 144 27.66 1.54 -16.00
C GLY A 144 26.41 0.95 -15.35
N TYR A 145 26.55 0.11 -14.32
CA TYR A 145 25.44 -0.28 -13.45
C TYR A 145 25.04 0.87 -12.52
N PRO A 146 23.75 0.96 -12.12
CA PRO A 146 23.30 1.94 -11.14
C PRO A 146 23.96 1.73 -9.77
N GLU A 147 24.17 2.82 -9.03
CA GLU A 147 24.73 2.77 -7.68
C GLU A 147 23.86 1.92 -6.75
N LYS A 148 24.51 1.11 -5.91
CA LYS A 148 23.81 0.24 -4.95
C LYS A 148 22.95 1.06 -4.00
N LEU A 149 21.73 0.59 -3.78
CA LEU A 149 20.79 1.24 -2.87
C LEU A 149 21.10 0.87 -1.41
N VAL A 150 21.48 1.90 -0.65
CA VAL A 150 21.64 1.85 0.80
C VAL A 150 20.65 2.83 1.40
N ARG A 151 19.74 2.33 2.23
CA ARG A 151 18.66 3.11 2.84
C ARG A 151 18.67 2.99 4.36
N THR A 152 18.17 4.03 5.00
CA THR A 152 17.66 3.99 6.37
C THR A 152 16.14 4.17 6.37
N LYS A 153 15.48 3.76 7.46
CA LYS A 153 14.05 4.07 7.69
C LYS A 153 13.75 5.55 7.51
N ASP A 154 14.56 6.43 8.11
CA ASP A 154 14.35 7.88 8.03
C ASP A 154 14.39 8.41 6.60
N GLN A 155 15.29 7.89 5.76
CA GLN A 155 15.36 8.25 4.34
C GLN A 155 14.12 7.81 3.58
N ILE A 156 13.60 6.61 3.85
CA ILE A 156 12.37 6.12 3.24
C ILE A 156 11.16 6.92 3.73
N ILE A 157 11.09 7.23 5.03
CA ILE A 157 10.02 8.07 5.61
C ILE A 157 10.00 9.45 4.94
N GLU A 158 11.15 10.10 4.81
CA GLU A 158 11.23 11.41 4.16
C GLU A 158 10.84 11.34 2.68
N LYS A 159 11.29 10.32 1.96
CA LYS A 159 10.87 10.07 0.58
C LYS A 159 9.35 9.86 0.48
N ASN A 160 8.77 9.04 1.36
CA ASN A 160 7.33 8.78 1.39
C ASN A 160 6.58 10.10 1.64
N LYS A 161 6.99 10.93 2.59
CA LYS A 161 6.39 12.26 2.83
C LYS A 161 6.41 13.15 1.59
N ILE A 162 7.54 13.20 0.88
CA ILE A 162 7.65 13.98 -0.37
C ILE A 162 6.69 13.43 -1.43
N LEU A 163 6.60 12.11 -1.58
CA LEU A 163 5.67 11.49 -2.53
C LEU A 163 4.21 11.78 -2.16
N GLU A 164 3.85 11.69 -0.88
CA GLU A 164 2.50 12.01 -0.40
C GLU A 164 2.14 13.49 -0.59
N ALA A 165 3.08 14.39 -0.34
CA ALA A 165 2.90 15.82 -0.57
C ALA A 165 2.77 16.21 -2.05
N ASN A 166 3.22 15.35 -2.96
CA ASN A 166 3.10 15.54 -4.41
C ASN A 166 1.95 14.73 -5.03
N ASP A 167 1.25 13.90 -4.25
CA ASP A 167 0.08 13.15 -4.68
C ASP A 167 -1.15 14.08 -4.68
N PRO A 168 -1.68 14.49 -5.85
CA PRO A 168 -2.76 15.46 -5.91
C PRO A 168 -4.04 14.99 -5.21
N GLU A 169 -4.32 13.68 -5.18
CA GLU A 169 -5.49 13.14 -4.52
C GLU A 169 -5.34 13.21 -3.00
N LYS A 170 -4.16 12.86 -2.48
CA LYS A 170 -3.85 13.00 -1.04
C LYS A 170 -3.87 14.45 -0.59
N VAL A 171 -3.23 15.35 -1.35
CA VAL A 171 -3.22 16.79 -1.04
C VAL A 171 -4.63 17.36 -1.09
N THR A 172 -5.44 17.00 -2.09
CA THR A 172 -6.83 17.43 -2.19
C THR A 172 -7.65 16.91 -1.01
N ALA A 173 -7.51 15.64 -0.63
CA ALA A 173 -8.21 15.07 0.52
C ALA A 173 -7.79 15.75 1.84
N MET A 174 -6.52 16.09 2.00
CA MET A 174 -6.02 16.85 3.16
C MET A 174 -6.66 18.24 3.22
N TYR A 175 -6.70 18.96 2.10
CA TYR A 175 -7.33 20.28 2.02
C TYR A 175 -8.83 20.20 2.32
N MET A 176 -9.53 19.22 1.75
CA MET A 176 -10.96 19.00 2.02
C MET A 176 -11.21 18.70 3.51
N ARG A 177 -10.40 17.84 4.14
CA ARG A 177 -10.48 17.54 5.58
C ARG A 177 -10.30 18.78 6.45
N ALA A 178 -9.36 19.65 6.09
CA ALA A 178 -9.12 20.89 6.83
C ALA A 178 -10.30 21.87 6.73
N MET A 179 -11.01 21.86 5.60
CA MET A 179 -12.11 22.78 5.34
C MET A 179 -13.49 22.25 5.76
N ILE A 180 -13.69 20.94 5.82
CA ILE A 180 -15.04 20.33 5.92
C ILE A 180 -15.86 20.77 7.15
N ASN A 181 -15.18 21.12 8.24
CA ASN A 181 -15.79 21.60 9.49
C ASN A 181 -15.68 23.13 9.69
N THR A 182 -15.30 23.87 8.65
CA THR A 182 -15.30 25.34 8.68
C THR A 182 -16.73 25.87 8.56
N PRO A 183 -17.04 27.06 9.13
CA PRO A 183 -18.39 27.63 9.06
C PRO A 183 -18.95 27.68 7.63
N ALA A 184 -18.12 28.12 6.66
CA ALA A 184 -18.52 28.21 5.26
C ALA A 184 -18.91 26.85 4.66
N MET A 185 -18.18 25.77 4.98
CA MET A 185 -18.51 24.43 4.49
C MET A 185 -19.73 23.84 5.21
N LEU A 186 -19.88 24.07 6.50
CA LEU A 186 -21.02 23.58 7.28
C LEU A 186 -22.34 24.14 6.76
N GLU A 187 -22.38 25.41 6.36
CA GLU A 187 -23.57 26.05 5.77
C GLU A 187 -23.97 25.43 4.42
N ASN A 188 -23.00 24.92 3.66
CA ASN A 188 -23.20 24.39 2.32
C ASN A 188 -23.22 22.85 2.24
N THR A 189 -23.05 22.17 3.38
CA THR A 189 -23.01 20.70 3.45
C THR A 189 -24.20 20.17 4.23
N ASP A 190 -25.27 19.81 3.52
CA ASP A 190 -26.42 19.15 4.12
C ASP A 190 -26.08 17.72 4.62
N GLN A 191 -27.03 17.10 5.34
CA GLN A 191 -26.85 15.78 5.94
C GLN A 191 -26.60 14.68 4.90
N ASN A 192 -27.29 14.73 3.76
CA ASN A 192 -27.17 13.71 2.72
C ASN A 192 -25.79 13.79 2.04
N LEU A 193 -25.31 15.00 1.74
CA LEU A 193 -23.95 15.21 1.24
C LEU A 193 -22.91 14.79 2.28
N ALA A 194 -23.10 15.17 3.55
CA ALA A 194 -22.20 14.79 4.64
C ALA A 194 -22.04 13.27 4.76
N LEU A 195 -23.13 12.52 4.63
CA LEU A 195 -23.11 11.06 4.64
C LEU A 195 -22.35 10.47 3.44
N LYS A 196 -22.53 11.04 2.24
CA LYS A 196 -21.79 10.61 1.04
C LYS A 196 -20.28 10.82 1.19
N ILE A 197 -19.86 11.91 1.84
CA ILE A 197 -18.44 12.24 2.05
C ILE A 197 -17.95 11.89 3.47
N LYS A 198 -18.62 10.99 4.19
CA LYS A 198 -18.36 10.70 5.60
C LYS A 198 -16.88 10.40 5.91
N GLY A 199 -16.17 9.79 4.95
CA GLY A 199 -14.73 9.46 5.06
C GLY A 199 -13.78 10.66 5.18
N LEU A 200 -14.25 11.87 4.88
CA LEU A 200 -13.49 13.12 5.00
C LEU A 200 -13.64 13.78 6.38
N TYR A 201 -14.64 13.41 7.17
CA TYR A 201 -14.75 13.95 8.52
C TYR A 201 -13.71 13.34 9.45
N PRO A 202 -13.17 14.09 10.41
CA PRO A 202 -12.19 13.57 11.35
C PRO A 202 -12.82 12.53 12.28
N ILE A 203 -11.99 11.76 12.97
CA ILE A 203 -12.40 10.72 13.91
C ILE A 203 -12.32 11.29 15.33
N TRP A 204 -13.35 11.04 16.14
CA TRP A 204 -13.26 11.31 17.57
C TRP A 204 -12.28 10.30 18.18
N ASP A 205 -11.15 10.76 18.72
CA ASP A 205 -10.01 9.90 19.02
C ASP A 205 -9.45 10.19 20.43
N LYS A 206 -9.97 9.47 21.44
CA LYS A 206 -9.48 9.61 22.82
C LYS A 206 -8.08 9.05 23.04
N ASP A 207 -7.66 8.09 22.23
CA ASP A 207 -6.42 7.33 22.43
C ASP A 207 -5.28 7.84 21.52
N GLY A 208 -5.57 8.77 20.60
CA GLY A 208 -4.60 9.36 19.68
C GLY A 208 -4.10 8.39 18.60
N VAL A 209 -4.80 7.27 18.39
CA VAL A 209 -4.35 6.17 17.53
C VAL A 209 -4.52 6.53 16.04
N TYR A 210 -5.37 7.49 15.71
CA TYR A 210 -5.67 7.87 14.32
C TYR A 210 -4.80 9.03 13.80
N GLY A 211 -3.86 9.54 14.60
CA GLY A 211 -2.90 10.59 14.20
C GLY A 211 -3.60 11.79 13.58
N ASP A 212 -3.17 12.21 12.38
CA ASP A 212 -3.73 13.36 11.65
C ASP A 212 -5.21 13.23 11.27
N LYS A 213 -5.79 12.03 11.40
CA LYS A 213 -7.23 11.80 11.17
C LYS A 213 -8.06 11.93 12.44
N GLY A 214 -7.43 11.89 13.61
CA GLY A 214 -8.07 11.98 14.92
C GLY A 214 -8.18 13.43 15.39
N LEU A 215 -9.23 13.74 16.16
CA LEU A 215 -9.34 14.99 16.91
C LEU A 215 -8.69 14.83 18.28
N PRO A 216 -7.70 15.66 18.64
CA PRO A 216 -7.12 15.64 19.98
C PRO A 216 -8.15 16.00 21.04
N MET A 217 -8.11 15.33 22.19
CA MET A 217 -8.90 15.73 23.36
C MET A 217 -8.53 17.16 23.79
N GLY A 218 -9.53 17.91 24.27
CA GLY A 218 -9.39 19.35 24.55
C GLY A 218 -9.63 20.25 23.35
N THR A 219 -9.74 19.72 22.13
CA THR A 219 -10.12 20.50 20.94
C THR A 219 -11.47 21.17 21.15
N ALA A 220 -11.52 22.50 20.97
CA ALA A 220 -12.78 23.25 21.00
C ALA A 220 -13.58 22.94 19.74
N VAL A 221 -14.81 22.47 19.93
CA VAL A 221 -15.76 22.18 18.86
C VAL A 221 -16.99 23.07 18.98
N VAL A 222 -17.57 23.42 17.85
CA VAL A 222 -18.75 24.30 17.77
C VAL A 222 -19.94 23.56 17.17
N LYS A 223 -21.15 24.04 17.49
CA LYS A 223 -22.41 23.51 16.95
C LYS A 223 -22.35 23.36 15.42
N GLY A 224 -22.81 22.22 14.92
CA GLY A 224 -22.86 21.88 13.50
C GLY A 224 -21.63 21.14 12.98
N GLN A 225 -20.48 21.18 13.68
CA GLN A 225 -19.31 20.38 13.30
C GLN A 225 -19.61 18.89 13.38
N ARG A 226 -18.98 18.11 12.51
CA ARG A 226 -19.20 16.67 12.43
C ARG A 226 -17.92 15.86 12.52
N PHE A 227 -18.00 14.67 13.09
CA PHE A 227 -16.90 13.71 13.15
C PHE A 227 -17.43 12.29 13.23
N ARG A 228 -16.56 11.35 12.93
CA ARG A 228 -16.84 9.92 12.97
C ARG A 228 -16.58 9.36 14.35
N SER A 229 -17.53 8.59 14.87
CA SER A 229 -17.38 7.77 16.06
C SER A 229 -18.06 6.42 15.82
N LYS A 230 -17.72 5.43 16.64
CA LYS A 230 -18.45 4.16 16.69
C LYS A 230 -19.71 4.37 17.52
N ASN A 231 -20.89 4.26 16.89
CA ASN A 231 -22.15 4.42 17.61
C ASN A 231 -22.27 3.35 18.70
N LYS A 232 -21.75 2.15 18.45
CA LYS A 232 -21.52 1.11 19.45
C LYS A 232 -20.08 0.62 19.38
N PRO A 233 -19.47 0.21 20.50
CA PRO A 233 -18.13 -0.38 20.50
C PRO A 233 -17.96 -1.56 19.52
N SER A 234 -19.03 -2.32 19.26
CA SER A 234 -19.04 -3.47 18.35
C SER A 234 -19.23 -3.12 16.88
N ASP A 235 -19.51 -1.86 16.52
CA ASP A 235 -19.82 -1.50 15.14
C ASP A 235 -18.58 -1.61 14.24
N LEU A 236 -18.74 -2.27 13.09
CA LEU A 236 -17.66 -2.40 12.10
C LEU A 236 -17.47 -1.12 11.27
N ASP A 237 -18.55 -0.39 11.00
CA ASP A 237 -18.52 0.87 10.25
C ASP A 237 -18.47 2.10 11.19
N TRP A 238 -18.15 3.26 10.65
CA TRP A 238 -18.19 4.55 11.34
C TRP A 238 -19.53 5.22 11.17
N THR A 239 -20.05 5.78 12.26
CA THR A 239 -21.23 6.64 12.27
C THR A 239 -20.80 8.10 12.35
N LEU A 240 -21.48 8.95 11.59
CA LEU A 240 -21.23 10.39 11.60
C LEU A 240 -22.09 11.04 12.68
N PHE A 241 -21.46 11.84 13.53
CA PHE A 241 -22.12 12.60 14.59
C PHE A 241 -21.97 14.09 14.32
N GLU A 242 -22.99 14.86 14.70
CA GLU A 242 -23.00 16.32 14.65
C GLU A 242 -23.01 16.90 16.07
N VAL A 243 -22.19 17.93 16.29
CA VAL A 243 -22.11 18.68 17.54
C VAL A 243 -23.35 19.54 17.71
N ARG A 244 -24.00 19.42 18.86
CA ARG A 244 -25.24 20.15 19.19
C ARG A 244 -24.99 21.47 19.91
N GLN A 245 -23.90 21.56 20.66
CA GLN A 245 -23.51 22.74 21.43
C GLN A 245 -21.99 22.86 21.55
N ASN A 246 -21.51 24.09 21.71
CA ASN A 246 -20.08 24.37 21.80
C ASN A 246 -19.50 23.77 23.09
N HIS A 247 -18.36 23.10 22.99
CA HIS A 247 -17.63 22.52 24.12
C HIS A 247 -16.20 22.15 23.71
N ASN A 248 -15.39 21.74 24.68
CA ASN A 248 -14.09 21.11 24.39
C ASN A 248 -14.25 19.59 24.49
N LEU A 249 -13.65 18.84 23.57
CA LEU A 249 -13.68 17.39 23.59
C LEU A 249 -13.09 16.83 24.89
N GLN A 250 -13.74 15.82 25.47
CA GLN A 250 -13.29 15.13 26.68
C GLN A 250 -13.41 13.63 26.49
N ALA A 251 -12.47 12.86 27.03
CA ALA A 251 -12.41 11.41 26.83
C ALA A 251 -13.67 10.66 27.33
N ASP A 252 -14.37 11.21 28.33
CA ASP A 252 -15.60 10.62 28.87
C ASP A 252 -16.86 10.99 28.07
N TRP A 253 -16.75 11.96 27.15
CA TRP A 253 -17.87 12.42 26.32
C TRP A 253 -17.79 11.78 24.95
N VAL A 254 -17.94 10.45 24.92
CA VAL A 254 -17.82 9.68 23.69
C VAL A 254 -19.12 9.80 22.88
N PRO A 255 -19.09 10.26 21.62
CA PRO A 255 -20.28 10.29 20.77
C PRO A 255 -20.79 8.87 20.51
N GLY A 256 -22.08 8.66 20.74
CA GLY A 256 -22.75 7.38 20.49
C GLY A 256 -22.74 6.41 21.66
N GLN A 257 -21.82 6.55 22.61
CA GLN A 257 -21.78 5.64 23.76
C GLN A 257 -22.57 6.27 24.89
N GLY A 258 -23.62 5.57 25.35
CA GLY A 258 -24.48 6.07 26.43
C GLY A 258 -23.65 6.48 27.66
N GLY A 259 -23.98 7.63 28.25
CA GLY A 259 -23.16 8.17 29.35
C GLY A 259 -23.23 9.67 29.59
N GLY A 260 -24.18 10.39 28.98
CA GLY A 260 -24.39 11.83 29.20
C GLY A 260 -23.94 12.73 28.05
N ALA A 261 -23.37 12.17 26.98
CA ALA A 261 -22.93 12.89 25.79
C ALA A 261 -24.05 13.20 24.78
N GLU A 262 -25.27 12.69 25.00
CA GLU A 262 -26.44 12.87 24.13
C GLU A 262 -26.84 14.36 24.03
N SER A 263 -26.57 15.13 25.09
CA SER A 263 -26.73 16.59 25.04
C SER A 263 -25.74 17.28 24.10
N LEU A 264 -24.59 16.66 23.82
CA LEU A 264 -23.48 17.23 23.04
C LEU A 264 -23.48 16.80 21.58
N TYR A 265 -23.96 15.60 21.27
CA TYR A 265 -23.85 15.00 19.94
C TYR A 265 -25.15 14.34 19.50
N MET A 266 -25.43 14.35 18.20
CA MET A 266 -26.52 13.57 17.59
C MET A 266 -26.03 12.84 16.36
N VAL A 267 -26.64 11.70 16.03
CA VAL A 267 -26.35 10.99 14.78
C VAL A 267 -26.80 11.82 13.57
N VAL A 268 -25.95 11.89 12.54
CA VAL A 268 -26.32 12.39 11.21
C VAL A 268 -26.96 11.25 10.44
N GLN A 269 -28.16 11.49 9.90
CA GLN A 269 -28.93 10.52 9.12
C GLN A 269 -29.48 11.15 7.85
N GLU A 270 -29.94 10.30 6.92
CA GLU A 270 -30.61 10.79 5.73
C GLU A 270 -31.87 11.57 6.11
N LYS A 271 -32.16 12.61 5.35
CA LYS A 271 -33.30 13.47 5.62
C LYS A 271 -34.59 12.84 5.10
N HIS A 272 -35.52 12.58 6.01
CA HIS A 272 -36.89 12.14 5.70
C HIS A 272 -37.91 13.20 6.13
N SER A 273 -39.06 13.23 5.49
CA SER A 273 -40.16 14.14 5.84
C SER A 273 -40.80 13.79 7.19
N GLY A 274 -40.71 12.53 7.61
CA GLY A 274 -41.33 11.99 8.81
C GLY A 274 -42.86 11.96 8.70
N THR A 275 -43.35 11.68 7.50
CA THR A 275 -44.77 11.44 7.21
C THR A 275 -45.06 9.94 7.26
N ILE A 276 -46.34 9.55 7.26
CA ILE A 276 -46.68 8.12 7.26
C ILE A 276 -46.16 7.38 6.01
N ASP A 277 -46.07 8.09 4.88
CA ASP A 277 -45.59 7.56 3.59
C ASP A 277 -44.06 7.60 3.47
N ASP A 278 -43.40 8.53 4.17
CA ASP A 278 -41.95 8.67 4.25
C ASP A 278 -41.51 8.84 5.72
N PRO A 279 -41.58 7.74 6.51
CA PRO A 279 -41.22 7.76 7.92
C PRO A 279 -39.70 7.83 8.10
N ILE A 280 -39.26 8.46 9.18
CA ILE A 280 -37.84 8.55 9.53
C ILE A 280 -37.36 7.18 10.05
N PRO A 281 -36.33 6.55 9.46
CA PRO A 281 -35.74 5.33 10.03
C PRO A 281 -35.20 5.58 11.43
N TRP A 282 -35.57 4.71 12.38
CA TRP A 282 -35.03 4.78 13.72
C TRP A 282 -33.56 4.41 13.73
N VAL A 283 -32.75 5.24 14.37
CA VAL A 283 -31.34 4.99 14.62
C VAL A 283 -31.06 5.23 16.09
N TYR A 284 -30.26 4.34 16.68
CA TYR A 284 -29.76 4.50 18.04
C TYR A 284 -29.05 5.86 18.20
N ASN A 285 -29.37 6.62 19.26
CA ASN A 285 -28.95 8.02 19.47
C ASN A 285 -29.53 9.03 18.45
N SER A 286 -30.78 8.84 18.06
CA SER A 286 -31.55 9.86 17.33
C SER A 286 -32.54 10.61 18.21
N ILE A 287 -32.95 11.78 17.74
CA ILE A 287 -33.95 12.65 18.37
C ILE A 287 -35.33 12.29 17.81
N LEU A 288 -36.29 12.13 18.72
CA LEU A 288 -37.71 12.09 18.40
C LEU A 288 -38.31 13.50 18.39
N GLU A 289 -39.02 13.82 17.31
CA GLU A 289 -39.75 15.07 17.08
C GLU A 289 -41.27 14.78 17.06
N ASN A 290 -42.03 15.54 17.83
CA ASN A 290 -43.47 15.32 18.00
C ASN A 290 -44.22 15.44 16.67
N GLY A 291 -45.15 14.51 16.43
CA GLY A 291 -45.98 14.47 15.22
C GLY A 291 -45.29 13.85 14.00
N LYS A 292 -44.00 13.49 14.09
CA LYS A 292 -43.30 12.75 13.03
C LYS A 292 -43.52 11.25 13.14
N TYR A 293 -43.53 10.60 11.98
CA TYR A 293 -43.57 9.14 11.87
C TYR A 293 -42.15 8.59 11.76
N TYR A 294 -41.93 7.49 12.47
CA TYR A 294 -40.69 6.74 12.46
C TYR A 294 -40.96 5.29 12.06
N ILE A 295 -39.94 4.61 11.52
CA ILE A 295 -40.00 3.18 11.21
C ILE A 295 -38.85 2.44 11.88
N ASP A 296 -39.17 1.36 12.57
CA ASP A 296 -38.20 0.48 13.22
C ASP A 296 -38.64 -0.96 13.02
N LYS A 297 -37.75 -1.81 12.49
CA LYS A 297 -38.03 -3.23 12.17
C LYS A 297 -39.36 -3.42 11.44
N GLU A 298 -39.58 -2.59 10.40
CA GLU A 298 -40.79 -2.56 9.56
C GLU A 298 -42.08 -2.11 10.27
N ILE A 299 -42.03 -1.75 11.55
CA ILE A 299 -43.17 -1.23 12.32
C ILE A 299 -43.12 0.30 12.30
N LYS A 300 -44.26 0.93 11.97
CA LYS A 300 -44.40 2.39 12.00
C LYS A 300 -44.83 2.87 13.38
N TYR A 301 -44.28 4.00 13.78
CA TYR A 301 -44.55 4.67 15.05
C TYR A 301 -44.85 6.14 14.81
N LEU A 302 -45.84 6.68 15.51
CA LEU A 302 -46.05 8.12 15.62
C LEU A 302 -45.39 8.60 16.90
N CYS A 303 -44.47 9.56 16.79
CA CYS A 303 -43.96 10.29 17.93
C CYS A 303 -45.04 11.21 18.51
N ILE A 304 -45.30 11.07 19.82
CA ILE A 304 -46.36 11.79 20.53
C ILE A 304 -45.81 12.87 21.48
N ARG A 305 -44.48 12.97 21.62
CA ARG A 305 -43.80 14.02 22.39
C ARG A 305 -42.34 14.15 21.98
N ASP A 306 -41.84 15.38 21.91
CA ASP A 306 -40.43 15.66 21.67
C ASP A 306 -39.54 15.04 22.76
N SER A 307 -38.42 14.47 22.31
CA SER A 307 -37.38 13.97 23.21
C SER A 307 -36.43 15.07 23.71
N GLY A 308 -36.21 16.13 22.91
CA GLY A 308 -35.31 17.24 23.21
C GLY A 308 -33.80 16.89 23.19
N ILE A 309 -33.48 15.63 23.49
CA ILE A 309 -32.15 15.03 23.41
C ILE A 309 -32.22 13.68 22.67
N PRO A 310 -31.13 13.25 22.04
CA PRO A 310 -30.99 11.90 21.51
C PRO A 310 -31.31 10.85 22.56
N LEU A 311 -31.98 9.78 22.13
CA LEU A 311 -32.35 8.68 22.98
C LEU A 311 -31.50 7.45 22.63
N ALA A 312 -30.77 6.95 23.62
CA ALA A 312 -29.89 5.78 23.52
C ALA A 312 -30.69 4.46 23.65
N TYR A 313 -31.72 4.28 22.82
CA TYR A 313 -32.59 3.11 22.82
C TYR A 313 -32.48 2.33 21.52
N GLU A 314 -32.34 1.01 21.65
CA GLU A 314 -32.17 0.11 20.51
C GLU A 314 -33.43 -0.01 19.66
N ASN A 315 -34.60 -0.01 20.30
CA ASN A 315 -35.88 -0.23 19.63
C ASN A 315 -36.89 0.84 20.00
N LEU A 316 -37.69 1.27 19.03
CA LEU A 316 -38.82 2.17 19.29
C LEU A 316 -39.90 1.51 20.16
N SER A 317 -40.01 0.18 20.15
CA SER A 317 -40.93 -0.55 21.02
C SER A 317 -40.68 -0.25 22.50
N ASP A 318 -39.43 -0.03 22.89
CA ASP A 318 -39.02 0.25 24.26
C ASP A 318 -39.44 1.67 24.70
N LEU A 319 -39.72 2.54 23.73
CA LEU A 319 -40.13 3.93 23.93
C LEU A 319 -41.66 4.11 23.96
N VAL A 320 -42.43 3.06 23.66
CA VAL A 320 -43.89 3.07 23.77
C VAL A 320 -44.32 3.21 25.23
N SER A 321 -43.76 2.37 26.12
CA SER A 321 -44.06 2.41 27.55
C SER A 321 -43.53 3.68 28.24
N ALA A 322 -42.45 4.26 27.71
CA ALA A 322 -41.91 5.55 28.14
C ALA A 322 -42.73 6.75 27.66
N GLY A 323 -43.76 6.53 26.83
CA GLY A 323 -44.70 7.56 26.38
C GLY A 323 -44.14 8.52 25.33
N TYR A 324 -43.11 8.12 24.58
CA TYR A 324 -42.58 8.94 23.48
C TYR A 324 -43.23 8.63 22.14
N VAL A 325 -43.60 7.37 21.90
CA VAL A 325 -44.16 6.92 20.63
C VAL A 325 -45.37 6.01 20.84
N ARG A 326 -46.18 5.84 19.80
CA ARG A 326 -47.19 4.77 19.70
C ARG A 326 -47.07 4.07 18.36
N ALA A 327 -47.27 2.75 18.32
CA ALA A 327 -47.37 2.00 17.08
C ALA A 327 -48.61 2.46 16.27
N VAL A 328 -48.53 2.42 14.95
CA VAL A 328 -49.59 2.90 14.03
C VAL A 328 -49.96 1.84 13.01
#